data_AF-Q20Y09-F1
#
_entry.id   AF-Q20Y09-F1
#
_cell.length_a   1.000
_cell.length_b   1.000
_cell.length_c   1.000
_cell.angle_alpha   90.00
_cell.angle_beta   90.00
_cell.angle_gamma   90.00
#
_symmetry.space_group_name_H-M   'P 1'
#
loop_
_entity.id
_entity.type
_entity.pdbx_description
1 polymer ?
#
loop_
_entity_poly.entity_id
_entity_poly.type
_entity_poly.pdbx_seq_one_letter_code
_entity_poly.pdbx_strand_id
1 'polypeptide(L)'
;MIGVASQHNSVAPVRLAPQLVVIDDCDEVSPAAAIYRVLTGRDAANARIDDDRDFDRHVLASILAVALTERGAVTERSGVAADDLVVLLGRWFPHIAKLFIPSIAGEPLDDDEAGMVRDLLLANRSSDGDIGRWLAAMVARRAMEPNHLWEDLGLRDRSELSRLLTRHFGPLALSNTGNMRWKRFFYRKLCEDDGIVMCSTPVCTHCGDFSRCFGDESGESRMADRRRTAALQAS
;
A
#
# COMPACT_ATOMS: atom_id res chain seq x y z
N MET A 1 -20.59 -6.25 50.58
CA MET A 1 -20.99 -6.79 49.27
C MET A 1 -19.88 -6.48 48.27
N ILE A 2 -19.58 -7.46 47.43
CA ILE A 2 -18.30 -7.71 46.75
C ILE A 2 -18.03 -6.66 45.67
N GLY A 3 -16.92 -5.93 45.77
CA GLY A 3 -16.41 -5.07 44.69
C GLY A 3 -15.51 -5.88 43.78
N VAL A 4 -15.96 -6.14 42.54
CA VAL A 4 -15.21 -6.88 41.53
C VAL A 4 -14.18 -5.95 40.91
N ALA A 5 -12.90 -6.21 41.18
CA ALA A 5 -11.78 -5.54 40.53
C ALA A 5 -11.69 -6.01 39.07
N SER A 6 -11.94 -5.09 38.14
CA SER A 6 -11.83 -5.34 36.70
C SER A 6 -10.35 -5.33 36.29
N GLN A 7 -9.75 -6.50 36.20
CA GLN A 7 -8.36 -6.66 35.72
C GLN A 7 -8.29 -6.29 34.24
N HIS A 8 -7.68 -5.15 33.93
CA HIS A 8 -7.23 -4.81 32.60
C HIS A 8 -6.03 -5.69 32.27
N ASN A 9 -6.28 -6.79 31.56
CA ASN A 9 -5.23 -7.66 31.07
C ASN A 9 -4.55 -7.00 29.86
N SER A 10 -3.47 -6.26 30.12
CA SER A 10 -2.63 -5.67 29.09
C SER A 10 -1.86 -6.78 28.37
N VAL A 11 -2.34 -7.19 27.18
CA VAL A 11 -1.65 -8.14 26.33
C VAL A 11 -0.54 -7.39 25.60
N ALA A 12 0.71 -7.63 25.99
CA ALA A 12 1.87 -7.10 25.29
C ALA A 12 1.87 -7.59 23.81
N PRO A 13 2.26 -6.74 22.84
CA PRO A 13 2.34 -7.16 21.45
C PRO A 13 3.38 -8.28 21.32
N VAL A 14 2.91 -9.45 20.90
CA VAL A 14 3.75 -10.60 20.58
C VAL A 14 4.62 -10.20 19.39
N ARG A 15 5.93 -10.04 19.65
CA ARG A 15 6.93 -9.84 18.61
C ARG A 15 6.99 -11.10 17.76
N LEU A 16 6.74 -10.99 16.46
CA LEU A 16 7.21 -12.00 15.52
C LEU A 16 8.72 -12.03 15.63
N ALA A 17 9.27 -13.06 16.26
CA ALA A 17 10.70 -13.30 16.19
C ALA A 17 11.06 -13.60 14.73
N PRO A 18 12.12 -13.01 14.16
CA PRO A 18 12.60 -13.37 12.85
C PRO A 18 13.30 -14.73 12.97
N GLN A 19 12.54 -15.81 13.07
CA GLN A 19 13.10 -17.17 13.17
C GLN A 19 12.56 -18.11 12.08
N LEU A 20 12.07 -17.55 10.97
CA LEU A 20 11.76 -18.33 9.77
C LEU A 20 12.54 -17.87 8.53
N VAL A 21 13.71 -17.26 8.70
CA VAL A 21 14.67 -17.07 7.61
C VAL A 21 16.07 -17.29 8.15
N VAL A 22 16.59 -18.50 8.00
CA VAL A 22 18.05 -18.71 8.00
C VAL A 22 18.52 -18.20 6.64
N ILE A 23 19.09 -16.99 6.62
CA ILE A 23 19.71 -16.42 5.44
C ILE A 23 21.13 -16.99 5.40
N ASP A 24 21.40 -17.85 4.41
CA ASP A 24 22.76 -18.32 4.10
C ASP A 24 23.43 -17.27 3.22
N ASP A 25 24.66 -16.92 3.56
CA ASP A 25 25.33 -15.67 3.20
C ASP A 25 26.05 -15.79 1.84
N CYS A 26 25.27 -16.01 0.77
CA CYS A 26 25.73 -15.99 -0.63
C CYS A 26 24.57 -15.49 -1.51
N ASP A 27 24.67 -14.24 -1.98
CA ASP A 27 23.62 -13.36 -2.55
C ASP A 27 22.64 -12.81 -1.50
N GLU A 28 22.83 -11.56 -1.04
CA GLU A 28 21.91 -10.85 -0.13
C GLU A 28 20.55 -10.62 -0.81
N VAL A 29 19.70 -11.64 -0.80
CA VAL A 29 18.29 -11.53 -1.21
C VAL A 29 17.61 -10.61 -0.21
N SER A 30 17.13 -9.45 -0.68
CA SER A 30 16.35 -8.51 0.14
C SER A 30 15.28 -9.25 0.94
N PRO A 31 15.07 -8.92 2.24
CA PRO A 31 14.04 -9.57 3.07
C PRO A 31 12.65 -9.58 2.41
N ALA A 32 12.30 -8.52 1.67
CA ALA A 32 11.03 -8.47 0.93
C ALA A 32 10.98 -9.50 -0.20
N ALA A 33 12.09 -9.71 -0.92
CA ALA A 33 12.18 -10.73 -1.96
C ALA A 33 12.05 -12.15 -1.37
N ALA A 34 12.61 -12.41 -0.19
CA ALA A 34 12.45 -13.68 0.52
C ALA A 34 10.98 -13.93 0.92
N ILE A 35 10.30 -12.92 1.50
CA ILE A 35 8.88 -13.01 1.88
C ILE A 35 7.99 -13.19 0.66
N TYR A 36 8.25 -12.45 -0.43
CA TYR A 36 7.55 -12.62 -1.69
C TYR A 36 7.69 -14.05 -2.21
N ARG A 37 8.89 -14.64 -2.12
CA ARG A 37 9.13 -16.03 -2.51
C ARG A 37 8.38 -17.03 -1.64
N VAL A 38 8.27 -16.79 -0.33
CA VAL A 38 7.42 -17.60 0.56
C VAL A 38 5.94 -17.52 0.15
N LEU A 39 5.46 -16.32 -0.19
CA LEU A 39 4.07 -16.09 -0.61
C LEU A 39 3.76 -16.75 -1.96
N THR A 40 4.65 -16.65 -2.93
CA THR A 40 4.34 -17.01 -4.33
C THR A 40 5.00 -18.30 -4.82
N GLY A 41 6.06 -18.76 -4.14
CA GLY A 41 6.94 -19.83 -4.58
C GLY A 41 7.95 -19.41 -5.67
N ARG A 42 8.09 -18.11 -5.97
CA ARG A 42 8.92 -17.57 -7.06
C ARG A 42 9.56 -16.24 -6.68
N ASP A 43 10.60 -15.85 -7.39
CA ASP A 43 11.14 -14.48 -7.29
C ASP A 43 10.22 -13.46 -7.95
N ALA A 44 10.16 -12.25 -7.40
CA ALA A 44 9.35 -11.16 -7.94
C ALA A 44 9.75 -10.81 -9.39
N ALA A 45 11.04 -10.85 -9.71
CA ALA A 45 11.54 -10.66 -11.07
C ALA A 45 10.95 -11.67 -12.07
N ASN A 46 10.66 -12.89 -11.60
CA ASN A 46 10.13 -14.01 -12.36
C ASN A 46 8.61 -14.22 -12.16
N ALA A 47 7.92 -13.21 -11.62
CA ALA A 47 6.48 -13.25 -11.43
C ALA A 47 5.78 -13.41 -12.79
N ARG A 48 4.90 -14.42 -12.88
CA ARG A 48 3.99 -14.55 -14.00
C ARG A 48 2.86 -13.55 -13.78
N ILE A 49 2.69 -12.65 -14.73
CA ILE A 49 1.64 -11.63 -14.70
C ILE A 49 0.83 -11.66 -16.00
N ASP A 50 0.85 -12.79 -16.71
CA ASP A 50 0.29 -12.92 -18.05
C ASP A 50 -1.23 -12.73 -18.05
N ASP A 51 -1.89 -13.24 -17.01
CA ASP A 51 -3.32 -13.06 -16.78
C ASP A 51 -3.60 -12.20 -15.56
N ASP A 52 -4.87 -11.83 -15.45
CA ASP A 52 -5.40 -10.94 -14.44
C ASP A 52 -5.30 -11.49 -13.02
N ARG A 53 -5.54 -12.80 -12.82
CA ARG A 53 -5.51 -13.42 -11.50
C ARG A 53 -4.06 -13.57 -11.02
N ASP A 54 -3.17 -13.96 -11.90
CA ASP A 54 -1.74 -14.08 -11.61
C ASP A 54 -1.13 -12.69 -11.31
N PHE A 55 -1.53 -11.66 -12.06
CA PHE A 55 -1.15 -10.27 -11.77
C PHE A 55 -1.69 -9.80 -10.41
N ASP A 56 -2.97 -10.04 -10.12
CA ASP A 56 -3.58 -9.70 -8.84
C ASP A 56 -2.85 -10.38 -7.66
N ARG A 57 -2.49 -11.65 -7.81
CA ARG A 57 -1.68 -12.39 -6.83
C ARG A 57 -0.29 -11.78 -6.65
N HIS A 58 0.37 -11.38 -7.74
CA HIS A 58 1.67 -10.71 -7.70
C HIS A 58 1.61 -9.37 -6.95
N VAL A 59 0.61 -8.52 -7.24
CA VAL A 59 0.43 -7.23 -6.57
C VAL A 59 0.22 -7.42 -5.07
N LEU A 60 -0.70 -8.30 -4.68
CA LEU A 60 -0.97 -8.59 -3.26
C LEU A 60 0.29 -9.10 -2.54
N ALA A 61 1.04 -10.01 -3.19
CA ALA A 61 2.27 -10.54 -2.60
C ALA A 61 3.36 -9.48 -2.45
N SER A 62 3.49 -8.56 -3.41
CA SER A 62 4.48 -7.49 -3.39
C SER A 62 4.24 -6.53 -2.22
N ILE A 63 2.98 -6.10 -2.05
CA ILE A 63 2.60 -5.18 -0.98
C ILE A 63 2.77 -5.84 0.40
N LEU A 64 2.30 -7.08 0.55
CA LEU A 64 2.45 -7.83 1.80
C LEU A 64 3.91 -8.10 2.13
N ALA A 65 4.75 -8.39 1.13
CA ALA A 65 6.17 -8.61 1.33
C ALA A 65 6.84 -7.35 1.90
N VAL A 66 6.57 -6.18 1.33
CA VAL A 66 7.09 -4.91 1.88
C VAL A 66 6.56 -4.67 3.29
N ALA A 67 5.25 -4.79 3.50
CA ALA A 67 4.61 -4.54 4.80
C ALA A 67 5.17 -5.43 5.92
N LEU A 68 5.50 -6.70 5.62
CA LEU A 68 6.05 -7.66 6.58
C LEU A 68 7.54 -7.44 6.91
N THR A 69 8.28 -6.66 6.10
CA THR A 69 9.67 -6.27 6.44
C THR A 69 9.75 -5.06 7.37
N GLU A 70 8.67 -4.28 7.45
CA GLU A 70 8.62 -3.06 8.24
C GLU A 70 8.27 -3.37 9.70
N ARG A 71 8.75 -2.54 10.63
CA ARG A 71 8.44 -2.70 12.06
C ARG A 71 6.98 -2.34 12.33
N GLY A 72 6.24 -3.16 13.05
CA GLY A 72 4.86 -2.89 13.45
C GLY A 72 3.93 -4.03 13.05
N ALA A 73 2.62 -3.84 13.24
CA ALA A 73 1.65 -4.83 12.82
C ALA A 73 1.47 -4.81 11.29
N VAL A 74 1.25 -5.98 10.69
CA VAL A 74 0.98 -6.06 9.24
C VAL A 74 -0.30 -5.31 8.86
N THR A 75 -1.28 -5.21 9.76
CA THR A 75 -2.52 -4.43 9.58
C THR A 75 -2.22 -2.95 9.43
N GLU A 76 -1.32 -2.41 10.24
CA GLU A 76 -0.85 -1.02 10.18
C GLU A 76 -0.10 -0.74 8.87
N ARG A 77 0.80 -1.65 8.48
CA ARG A 77 1.71 -1.46 7.33
C ARG A 77 1.05 -1.71 5.98
N SER A 78 0.07 -2.60 5.94
CA SER A 78 -0.74 -2.87 4.75
C SER A 78 -2.01 -2.02 4.67
N GLY A 79 -2.47 -1.43 5.79
CA GLY A 79 -3.75 -0.71 5.86
C GLY A 79 -4.99 -1.62 5.84
N VAL A 80 -4.81 -2.94 5.82
CA VAL A 80 -5.92 -3.91 5.75
C VAL A 80 -6.26 -4.41 7.15
N ALA A 81 -7.57 -4.46 7.47
CA ALA A 81 -8.06 -4.96 8.75
C ALA A 81 -7.72 -6.45 8.95
N ALA A 82 -7.61 -6.88 10.21
CA ALA A 82 -7.22 -8.24 10.56
C ALA A 82 -8.11 -9.32 9.91
N ASP A 83 -9.43 -9.17 10.00
CA ASP A 83 -10.39 -10.11 9.41
C ASP A 83 -10.27 -10.19 7.89
N ASP A 84 -10.09 -9.03 7.24
CA ASP A 84 -9.89 -8.95 5.79
C ASP A 84 -8.56 -9.61 5.38
N LEU A 85 -7.48 -9.44 6.16
CA LEU A 85 -6.20 -10.11 5.92
C LEU A 85 -6.32 -11.64 6.03
N VAL A 86 -7.08 -12.15 7.01
CA VAL A 86 -7.33 -13.59 7.15
C VAL A 86 -8.02 -14.15 5.90
N VAL A 87 -9.07 -13.46 5.42
CA VAL A 87 -9.81 -13.86 4.21
C VAL A 87 -8.91 -13.76 2.96
N LEU A 88 -8.13 -12.69 2.84
CA LEU A 88 -7.19 -12.46 1.75
C LEU A 88 -6.14 -13.58 1.69
N LEU A 89 -5.45 -13.87 2.80
CA LEU A 89 -4.44 -14.93 2.85
C LEU A 89 -5.06 -16.30 2.55
N GLY A 90 -6.22 -16.60 3.13
CA GLY A 90 -6.93 -17.86 2.86
C GLY A 90 -7.29 -18.04 1.39
N ARG A 91 -7.64 -16.96 0.69
CA ARG A 91 -8.04 -17.00 -0.73
C ARG A 91 -6.85 -17.00 -1.70
N TRP A 92 -5.83 -16.18 -1.45
CA TRP A 92 -4.75 -15.91 -2.41
C TRP A 92 -3.44 -16.64 -2.10
N PHE A 93 -3.24 -17.04 -0.84
CA PHE A 93 -2.03 -17.72 -0.36
C PHE A 93 -2.37 -18.90 0.58
N PRO A 94 -3.25 -19.84 0.16
CA PRO A 94 -3.77 -20.89 1.05
C PRO A 94 -2.68 -21.82 1.61
N HIS A 95 -1.56 -21.99 0.90
CA HIS A 95 -0.45 -22.86 1.28
C HIS A 95 0.33 -22.34 2.50
N ILE A 96 0.32 -21.02 2.76
CA ILE A 96 0.99 -20.41 3.91
C ILE A 96 0.02 -19.78 4.91
N ALA A 97 -1.26 -19.62 4.57
CA ALA A 97 -2.25 -18.95 5.41
C ALA A 97 -2.26 -19.45 6.87
N LYS A 98 -2.18 -20.77 7.09
CA LYS A 98 -2.16 -21.36 8.44
C LYS A 98 -0.95 -20.96 9.29
N LEU A 99 0.17 -20.60 8.67
CA LEU A 99 1.38 -20.15 9.37
C LEU A 99 1.28 -18.69 9.78
N PHE A 100 0.59 -17.86 8.99
CA PHE A 100 0.53 -16.41 9.19
C PHE A 100 -0.70 -15.94 9.98
N ILE A 101 -1.85 -16.60 9.83
CA ILE A 101 -3.12 -16.21 10.48
C ILE A 101 -2.98 -16.04 12.01
N PRO A 102 -2.34 -16.95 12.77
CA PRO A 102 -2.22 -16.80 14.22
C PRO A 102 -1.45 -15.55 14.66
N SER A 103 -0.71 -14.93 13.74
CA SER A 103 0.13 -13.76 13.99
C SER A 103 -0.48 -12.45 13.46
N ILE A 104 -1.63 -12.52 12.78
CA ILE A 104 -2.37 -11.32 12.40
C ILE A 104 -3.04 -10.78 13.65
N ALA A 105 -2.65 -9.59 14.05
CA ALA A 105 -3.22 -8.84 15.15
C ALA A 105 -3.05 -7.34 14.90
N GLY A 106 -3.82 -6.54 15.64
CA GLY A 106 -3.81 -5.09 15.52
C GLY A 106 -4.85 -4.57 14.54
N GLU A 107 -4.92 -3.25 14.46
CA GLU A 107 -5.80 -2.52 13.55
C GLU A 107 -4.96 -1.75 12.53
N PRO A 108 -5.53 -1.34 11.39
CA PRO A 108 -4.92 -0.36 10.52
C PRO A 108 -4.64 0.94 11.28
N LEU A 109 -3.61 1.68 10.87
CA LEU A 109 -3.40 3.03 11.40
C LEU A 109 -4.55 3.93 10.96
N ASP A 110 -5.14 4.63 11.92
CA ASP A 110 -6.13 5.67 11.67
C ASP A 110 -5.39 6.95 11.23
N ASP A 111 -5.40 7.19 9.93
CA ASP A 111 -4.65 8.26 9.26
C ASP A 111 -5.59 8.93 8.27
N ASP A 112 -6.04 10.14 8.60
CA ASP A 112 -7.06 10.87 7.84
C ASP A 112 -6.70 10.99 6.35
N GLU A 113 -5.43 11.28 6.03
CA GLU A 113 -4.98 11.45 4.64
C GLU A 113 -5.01 10.11 3.88
N ALA A 114 -4.62 9.01 4.51
CA ALA A 114 -4.78 7.68 3.95
C ALA A 114 -6.26 7.31 3.81
N GLY A 115 -7.11 7.68 4.78
CA GLY A 115 -8.55 7.51 4.73
C GLY A 115 -9.18 8.18 3.51
N MET A 116 -8.85 9.45 3.27
CA MET A 116 -9.31 10.20 2.10
C MET A 116 -8.90 9.54 0.77
N VAL A 117 -7.64 9.11 0.65
CA VAL A 117 -7.17 8.41 -0.57
C VAL A 117 -7.89 7.06 -0.74
N ARG A 118 -8.10 6.31 0.35
CA ARG A 118 -8.85 5.05 0.32
C ARG A 118 -10.27 5.29 -0.18
N ASP A 119 -10.95 6.31 0.33
CA ASP A 119 -12.34 6.59 -0.02
C ASP A 119 -12.45 7.06 -1.48
N LEU A 120 -11.49 7.87 -1.97
CA LEU A 120 -11.34 8.21 -3.39
C LEU A 120 -11.20 6.94 -4.27
N LEU A 121 -10.33 6.01 -3.87
CA LEU A 121 -10.12 4.75 -4.60
C LEU A 121 -11.38 3.88 -4.57
N LEU A 122 -12.04 3.77 -3.43
CA LEU A 122 -13.29 3.00 -3.27
C LEU A 122 -14.42 3.54 -4.15
N ALA A 123 -14.56 4.87 -4.24
CA ALA A 123 -15.53 5.55 -5.09
C ALA A 123 -15.29 5.34 -6.59
N ASN A 124 -14.05 4.99 -6.97
CA ASN A 124 -13.64 4.78 -8.36
C ASN A 124 -13.31 3.32 -8.67
N ARG A 125 -13.81 2.35 -7.90
CA ARG A 125 -13.57 0.93 -8.17
C ARG A 125 -14.21 0.47 -9.49
N SER A 126 -13.49 -0.38 -10.22
CA SER A 126 -14.02 -1.03 -11.43
C SER A 126 -14.99 -2.17 -11.13
N SER A 127 -15.00 -2.71 -9.90
CA SER A 127 -15.90 -3.78 -9.46
C SER A 127 -16.14 -3.76 -7.95
N ASP A 128 -17.24 -4.37 -7.51
CA ASP A 128 -17.60 -4.45 -6.09
C ASP A 128 -16.87 -5.54 -5.30
N GLY A 129 -15.98 -6.31 -5.95
CA GLY A 129 -15.28 -7.44 -5.34
C GLY A 129 -14.33 -7.04 -4.20
N ASP A 130 -14.04 -8.01 -3.33
CA ASP A 130 -13.15 -7.82 -2.17
C ASP A 130 -11.75 -7.33 -2.58
N ILE A 131 -11.23 -7.79 -3.72
CA ILE A 131 -9.89 -7.43 -4.17
C ILE A 131 -9.72 -5.93 -4.36
N GLY A 132 -10.68 -5.26 -5.01
CA GLY A 132 -10.64 -3.81 -5.20
C GLY A 132 -10.71 -3.06 -3.87
N ARG A 133 -11.47 -3.60 -2.89
CA ARG A 133 -11.55 -3.05 -1.53
C ARG A 133 -10.21 -3.19 -0.80
N TRP A 134 -9.60 -4.37 -0.80
CA TRP A 134 -8.29 -4.60 -0.16
C TRP A 134 -7.19 -3.77 -0.82
N LEU A 135 -7.16 -3.71 -2.15
CA LEU A 135 -6.20 -2.90 -2.89
C LEU A 135 -6.38 -1.40 -2.63
N ALA A 136 -7.61 -0.91 -2.43
CA ALA A 136 -7.84 0.48 -2.08
C ALA A 136 -7.18 0.84 -0.75
N ALA A 137 -7.36 0.00 0.26
CA ALA A 137 -6.73 0.17 1.57
C ALA A 137 -5.19 0.09 1.49
N MET A 138 -4.68 -0.91 0.76
CA MET A 138 -3.24 -1.08 0.54
C MET A 138 -2.60 0.10 -0.18
N VAL A 139 -3.15 0.50 -1.34
CA VAL A 139 -2.63 1.61 -2.14
C VAL A 139 -2.68 2.91 -1.34
N ALA A 140 -3.76 3.16 -0.61
CA ALA A 140 -3.88 4.36 0.21
C ALA A 140 -2.83 4.42 1.33
N ARG A 141 -2.60 3.30 2.05
CA ARG A 141 -1.57 3.24 3.10
C ARG A 141 -0.17 3.45 2.51
N ARG A 142 0.15 2.78 1.41
CA ARG A 142 1.48 2.91 0.74
C ARG A 142 1.66 4.26 0.04
N ALA A 143 0.58 4.97 -0.29
CA ALA A 143 0.66 6.33 -0.83
C ALA A 143 1.32 7.33 0.15
N MET A 144 1.24 7.04 1.45
CA MET A 144 1.81 7.89 2.51
C MET A 144 3.31 7.67 2.74
N GLU A 145 3.89 6.61 2.17
CA GLU A 145 5.30 6.28 2.31
C GLU A 145 6.19 7.16 1.40
N PRO A 146 7.52 7.24 1.65
CA PRO A 146 8.36 8.28 1.06
C PRO A 146 8.67 8.16 -0.42
N ASN A 147 8.71 6.95 -0.96
CA ASN A 147 9.26 6.72 -2.29
C ASN A 147 8.20 6.89 -3.39
N HIS A 148 8.49 6.45 -4.61
CA HIS A 148 7.45 6.36 -5.63
C HIS A 148 6.42 5.31 -5.22
N LEU A 149 5.17 5.49 -5.63
CA LEU A 149 4.10 4.59 -5.20
C LEU A 149 4.37 3.14 -5.63
N TRP A 150 4.94 2.90 -6.81
CA TRP A 150 5.25 1.54 -7.26
C TRP A 150 6.36 0.89 -6.42
N GLU A 151 7.38 1.66 -5.99
CA GLU A 151 8.44 1.20 -5.08
C GLU A 151 7.87 0.88 -3.70
N ASP A 152 7.04 1.78 -3.15
CA ASP A 152 6.41 1.57 -1.85
C ASP A 152 5.42 0.39 -1.86
N LEU A 153 4.85 0.05 -3.02
CA LEU A 153 4.02 -1.15 -3.21
C LEU A 153 4.85 -2.43 -3.46
N GLY A 154 6.16 -2.31 -3.64
CA GLY A 154 7.05 -3.43 -3.98
C GLY A 154 6.92 -3.94 -5.42
N LEU A 155 6.33 -3.15 -6.32
CA LEU A 155 6.18 -3.48 -7.73
C LEU A 155 7.52 -3.31 -8.47
N ARG A 156 7.65 -3.92 -9.65
CA ARG A 156 8.88 -3.87 -10.44
C ARG A 156 9.10 -2.52 -11.11
N ASP A 157 8.01 -1.90 -11.55
CA ASP A 157 8.06 -0.62 -12.25
C ASP A 157 6.70 0.10 -12.26
N ARG A 158 6.70 1.30 -12.83
CA ARG A 158 5.53 2.15 -13.00
C ARG A 158 4.45 1.54 -13.92
N SER A 159 4.82 0.67 -14.85
CA SER A 159 3.86 0.05 -15.78
C SER A 159 2.94 -0.93 -15.04
N GLU A 160 3.47 -1.66 -14.06
CA GLU A 160 2.66 -2.52 -13.18
C GLU A 160 1.70 -1.70 -12.32
N LEU A 161 2.16 -0.58 -11.75
CA LEU A 161 1.27 0.32 -11.01
C LEU A 161 0.16 0.87 -11.92
N SER A 162 0.50 1.24 -13.14
CA SER A 162 -0.48 1.76 -14.10
C SER A 162 -1.51 0.68 -14.45
N ARG A 163 -1.08 -0.58 -14.67
CA ARG A 163 -1.98 -1.71 -14.88
C ARG A 163 -2.88 -1.97 -13.68
N LEU A 164 -2.32 -1.96 -12.47
CA LEU A 164 -3.07 -2.10 -11.20
C LEU A 164 -4.20 -1.06 -11.13
N LEU A 165 -3.88 0.21 -11.36
CA LEU A 165 -4.85 1.29 -11.27
C LEU A 165 -5.88 1.27 -12.41
N THR A 166 -5.48 0.99 -13.65
CA THR A 166 -6.41 0.82 -14.77
C THR A 166 -7.39 -0.33 -14.53
N ARG A 167 -6.91 -1.43 -13.96
CA ARG A 167 -7.73 -2.63 -13.73
C ARG A 167 -8.73 -2.42 -12.60
N HIS A 168 -8.26 -1.99 -11.43
CA HIS A 168 -9.09 -1.96 -10.22
C HIS A 168 -9.75 -0.61 -9.95
N PHE A 169 -9.22 0.48 -10.52
CA PHE A 169 -9.69 1.85 -10.32
C PHE A 169 -9.87 2.59 -11.66
N GLY A 170 -10.53 1.93 -12.62
CA GLY A 170 -10.63 2.34 -14.02
C GLY A 170 -11.10 3.78 -14.24
N PRO A 171 -12.21 4.23 -13.63
CA PRO A 171 -12.66 5.63 -13.72
C PRO A 171 -11.58 6.65 -13.31
N LEU A 172 -10.82 6.36 -12.26
CA LEU A 172 -9.73 7.22 -11.79
C LEU A 172 -8.57 7.20 -12.77
N ALA A 173 -8.21 6.03 -13.30
CA ALA A 173 -7.11 5.87 -14.24
C ALA A 173 -7.39 6.57 -15.58
N LEU A 174 -8.61 6.45 -16.10
CA LEU A 174 -9.05 7.14 -17.32
C LEU A 174 -9.01 8.67 -17.17
N SER A 175 -9.15 9.17 -15.95
CA SER A 175 -9.08 10.60 -15.65
C SER A 175 -7.65 11.15 -15.61
N ASN A 176 -6.61 10.29 -15.48
CA ASN A 176 -5.21 10.70 -15.46
C ASN A 176 -4.60 10.81 -16.88
N THR A 177 -5.23 11.62 -17.74
CA THR A 177 -4.90 11.73 -19.17
C THR A 177 -3.51 12.27 -19.46
N GLY A 178 -2.96 13.09 -18.56
CA GLY A 178 -1.61 13.67 -18.70
C GLY A 178 -0.48 12.78 -18.19
N ASN A 179 -0.77 11.55 -17.74
CA ASN A 179 0.21 10.66 -17.12
C ASN A 179 0.94 11.30 -15.91
N MET A 180 0.18 12.03 -15.09
CA MET A 180 0.68 12.68 -13.89
C MET A 180 1.13 11.63 -12.87
N ARG A 181 2.14 11.94 -12.04
CA ARG A 181 2.59 11.02 -10.97
C ARG A 181 1.41 10.68 -10.05
N TRP A 182 1.18 9.40 -9.77
CA TRP A 182 -0.07 8.92 -9.15
C TRP A 182 -0.40 9.54 -7.79
N LYS A 183 0.58 9.66 -6.87
CA LYS A 183 0.38 10.32 -5.57
C LYS A 183 -0.09 11.77 -5.73
N ARG A 184 0.47 12.50 -6.71
CA ARG A 184 0.03 13.86 -7.03
C ARG A 184 -1.34 13.89 -7.67
N PHE A 185 -1.67 12.89 -8.47
CA PHE A 185 -2.98 12.77 -9.09
C PHE A 185 -4.07 12.55 -8.05
N PHE A 186 -3.86 11.67 -7.07
CA PHE A 186 -4.76 11.49 -5.93
C PHE A 186 -4.96 12.80 -5.18
N TYR A 187 -3.86 13.48 -4.83
CA TYR A 187 -3.95 14.77 -4.14
C TYR A 187 -4.77 15.79 -4.94
N ARG A 188 -4.53 15.89 -6.26
CA ARG A 188 -5.30 16.78 -7.15
C ARG A 188 -6.79 16.45 -7.10
N LYS A 189 -7.16 15.17 -7.21
CA LYS A 189 -8.57 14.76 -7.21
C LYS A 189 -9.26 15.06 -5.88
N LEU A 190 -8.59 14.80 -4.76
CA LEU A 190 -9.11 15.17 -3.44
C LEU A 190 -9.37 16.68 -3.33
N CYS A 191 -8.43 17.53 -3.78
CA CYS A 191 -8.68 18.97 -3.78
C CYS A 191 -9.78 19.41 -4.75
N GLU A 192 -9.90 18.79 -5.92
CA GLU A 192 -10.99 19.07 -6.87
C GLU A 192 -12.35 18.74 -6.26
N ASP A 193 -12.48 17.61 -5.56
CA ASP A 193 -13.72 17.18 -4.90
C ASP A 193 -14.11 18.15 -3.76
N ASP A 194 -13.13 18.77 -3.09
CA ASP A 194 -13.32 19.83 -2.08
C ASP A 194 -13.54 21.23 -2.70
N GLY A 195 -13.58 21.35 -4.03
CA GLY A 195 -13.72 22.63 -4.75
C GLY A 195 -12.47 23.53 -4.69
N ILE A 196 -11.33 22.98 -4.27
CA ILE A 196 -10.05 23.69 -4.15
C ILE A 196 -9.27 23.59 -5.46
N VAL A 197 -8.93 24.75 -6.03
CA VAL A 197 -8.08 24.82 -7.22
C VAL A 197 -6.60 24.72 -6.83
N MET A 198 -5.97 23.60 -7.18
CA MET A 198 -4.55 23.35 -6.92
C MET A 198 -3.57 24.11 -7.81
N CYS A 199 -4.01 24.53 -9.00
CA CYS A 199 -3.14 25.15 -9.98
C CYS A 199 -3.64 26.54 -10.32
N SER A 200 -2.80 27.55 -10.11
CA SER A 200 -3.10 28.95 -10.47
C SER A 200 -3.02 29.22 -11.98
N THR A 201 -2.49 28.27 -12.76
CA THR A 201 -2.31 28.40 -14.21
C THR A 201 -3.34 27.53 -14.94
N PRO A 202 -4.07 28.07 -15.94
CA PRO A 202 -5.08 27.31 -16.68
C PRO A 202 -4.47 26.24 -17.60
N VAL A 203 -3.16 26.32 -17.87
CA VAL A 203 -2.42 25.37 -18.71
C VAL A 203 -1.29 24.78 -17.89
N CYS A 204 -1.32 23.45 -17.66
CA CYS A 204 -0.35 22.76 -16.82
C CYS A 204 1.11 22.97 -17.28
N THR A 205 1.38 23.00 -18.60
CA THR A 205 2.74 23.18 -19.15
C THR A 205 3.35 24.54 -18.87
N HIS A 206 2.54 25.54 -18.51
CA HIS A 206 3.01 26.88 -18.13
C HIS A 206 3.18 27.03 -16.61
N CYS A 207 2.86 25.99 -15.84
CA CYS A 207 3.06 25.97 -14.40
C CYS A 207 4.53 25.73 -14.06
N GLY A 208 5.12 26.54 -13.18
CA GLY A 208 6.50 26.34 -12.70
C GLY A 208 6.73 25.00 -11.97
N ASP A 209 5.65 24.36 -11.51
CA ASP A 209 5.68 23.03 -10.88
C ASP A 209 5.41 21.88 -11.88
N PHE A 210 5.36 22.14 -13.20
CA PHE A 210 5.04 21.14 -14.22
C PHE A 210 5.91 19.88 -14.13
N SER A 211 7.24 20.04 -14.07
CA SER A 211 8.18 18.91 -13.97
C SER A 211 7.98 18.08 -12.71
N ARG A 212 7.52 18.69 -11.61
CA ARG A 212 7.21 17.95 -10.39
C ARG A 212 5.91 17.13 -10.52
N CYS A 213 4.97 17.59 -11.33
CA CYS A 213 3.70 16.90 -11.59
C CYS A 213 3.80 15.83 -12.67
N PHE A 214 4.59 16.08 -13.72
CA PHE A 214 4.64 15.30 -14.96
C PHE A 214 6.03 14.81 -15.36
N GLY A 215 7.08 15.13 -14.59
CA GLY A 215 8.46 14.70 -14.88
C GLY A 215 8.69 13.21 -14.64
N ASP A 216 9.92 12.77 -14.95
CA ASP A 216 10.43 11.44 -14.62
C ASP A 216 10.21 11.15 -13.14
N GLU A 217 9.96 9.92 -12.72
CA GLU A 217 9.49 9.75 -11.34
C GLU A 217 10.52 10.16 -10.29
N SER A 218 11.83 10.28 -10.61
CA SER A 218 12.91 10.65 -9.69
C SER A 218 12.54 11.69 -8.61
N GLY A 219 12.80 11.33 -7.34
CA GLY A 219 12.67 12.18 -6.16
C GLY A 219 11.51 11.84 -5.21
N GLU A 220 11.52 12.44 -4.01
CA GLU A 220 10.54 12.17 -2.94
C GLU A 220 9.12 12.71 -3.27
N SER A 221 8.07 12.01 -2.80
CA SER A 221 6.67 12.43 -2.95
C SER A 221 6.28 13.61 -2.04
N ARG A 222 5.35 14.46 -2.48
CA ARG A 222 4.81 15.59 -1.69
C ARG A 222 4.03 15.15 -0.44
N MET A 223 3.29 14.05 -0.52
CA MET A 223 2.58 13.47 0.63
C MET A 223 3.57 13.09 1.72
N ALA A 224 4.69 12.49 1.31
CA ALA A 224 5.76 12.12 2.22
C ALA A 224 6.52 13.30 2.81
N ASP A 225 6.87 14.29 1.99
CA ASP A 225 7.52 15.53 2.44
C ASP A 225 6.70 16.26 3.50
N ARG A 226 5.38 16.36 3.29
CA ARG A 226 4.46 16.93 4.29
C ARG A 226 4.40 16.11 5.57
N ARG A 227 4.32 14.79 5.47
CA ARG A 227 4.31 13.90 6.63
C ARG A 227 5.60 14.01 7.44
N ARG A 228 6.75 14.05 6.76
CA ARG A 228 8.07 14.26 7.37
C ARG A 228 8.13 15.61 8.08
N THR A 229 7.65 16.67 7.43
CA THR A 229 7.58 18.01 8.00
C THR A 229 6.68 18.04 9.25
N ALA A 230 5.50 17.42 9.19
CA ALA A 230 4.60 17.32 10.34
C ALA A 230 5.21 16.51 11.49
N ALA A 231 5.90 15.40 11.19
CA ALA A 231 6.59 14.60 12.20
C ALA A 231 7.75 15.37 12.87
N LEU A 232 8.51 16.16 12.11
CA LEU A 232 9.57 17.03 12.64
C LEU A 232 9.04 18.20 13.47
N GLN A 233 7.82 18.67 13.19
CA GLN A 233 7.16 19.72 13.96
C GLN A 233 6.53 19.20 15.27
N ALA A 234 6.28 17.89 15.35
CA ALA A 234 5.70 17.23 16.52
C ALA A 234 6.76 16.72 17.52
N SER A 235 8.05 16.83 17.19
CA SER A 235 9.21 16.40 18.01
C SER A 235 9.95 17.57 18.62
#